data_AF-A0A934ARF5-F1
#
_entry.id   AF-A0A934ARF5-F1
#
_cell.length_a   1.000
_cell.length_b   1.000
_cell.length_c   1.000
_cell.angle_alpha   90.00
_cell.angle_beta   90.00
_cell.angle_gamma   90.00
#
_symmetry.space_group_name_H-M   'P 1'
#
loop_
_entity.id
_entity.type
_entity.pdbx_description
1 polymer ?
#
loop_
_entity_poly.entity_id
_entity_poly.type
_entity_poly.pdbx_seq_one_letter_code
_entity_poly.pdbx_strand_id
1 'polypeptide(L)' 'MLSLTVSERLALKGRAHALKPTVMIGNAGLTESVLKEISQTLR' A
#
# COMPACT_ATOMS: atom_id res chain seq x y z
N MET A 1 -5.64 8.89 8.87
CA MET A 1 -4.79 9.37 7.75
C MET A 1 -3.39 9.56 8.33
N LEU A 2 -2.37 8.85 7.86
CA LEU A 2 -1.00 9.09 8.36
C LEU A 2 -0.55 10.48 7.88
N SER A 3 -0.31 11.39 8.82
CA SER A 3 0.31 12.68 8.53
C SER A 3 1.81 12.48 8.38
N LEU A 4 2.27 12.41 7.14
CA LEU A 4 3.69 12.31 6.80
C LEU A 4 4.20 13.66 6.31
N THR A 5 5.35 14.09 6.82
CA THR A 5 6.11 15.21 6.26
C THR A 5 6.59 14.88 4.84
N VAL A 6 6.99 15.90 4.08
CA VAL A 6 7.50 15.72 2.71
C VAL A 6 8.72 14.79 2.70
N SER A 7 9.64 15.00 3.64
CA SER A 7 10.88 14.20 3.75
C SER A 7 10.60 12.72 4.05
N GLU A 8 9.69 12.44 4.98
CA GLU A 8 9.30 11.06 5.32
C GLU A 8 8.64 10.35 4.13
N ARG A 9 7.77 11.05 3.40
CA ARG A 9 7.11 10.51 2.21
C ARG A 9 8.11 10.13 1.12
N LEU A 10 9.12 10.97 0.87
CA LEU A 10 10.17 10.69 -0.12
C LEU A 10 11.03 9.49 0.29
N ALA A 11 11.42 9.41 1.57
CA ALA A 11 12.18 8.29 2.09
C ALA A 11 11.40 6.95 1.96
N LEU A 12 10.11 6.95 2.33
CA LEU A 12 9.25 5.77 2.18
C LEU A 12 9.04 5.38 0.71
N LYS A 13 8.90 6.36 -0.19
CA LYS A 13 8.80 6.11 -1.64
C LYS A 13 10.06 5.43 -2.19
N GLY A 14 11.25 5.88 -1.78
CA GLY A 14 12.51 5.25 -2.18
C GLY A 14 12.60 3.81 -1.70
N ARG A 15 12.24 3.55 -0.43
CA ARG A 15 12.20 2.20 0.14
C ARG A 15 11.21 1.28 -0.59
N ALA A 16 10.07 1.81 -1.02
CA ALA A 16 9.04 1.03 -1.70
C ALA A 16 9.47 0.53 -3.09
N HIS A 17 10.43 1.17 -3.76
CA HIS A 17 10.84 0.80 -5.12
C HIS A 17 11.45 -0.61 -5.21
N ALA A 18 12.13 -1.06 -4.16
CA ALA A 18 12.72 -2.40 -4.09
C ALA A 18 11.71 -3.49 -3.66
N LEU A 19 10.52 -3.09 -3.18
CA LEU A 19 9.52 -4.03 -2.67
C LEU A 19 8.64 -4.55 -3.81
N LYS A 20 8.22 -5.80 -3.68
CA LYS A 20 7.23 -6.40 -4.58
C LYS A 20 5.81 -6.07 -4.08
N PRO A 21 4.84 -5.86 -4.98
CA PRO A 21 3.44 -5.74 -4.60
C PRO A 21 2.98 -6.99 -3.84
N THR A 22 2.32 -6.80 -2.70
CA THR A 22 1.76 -7.88 -1.86
C THR A 22 0.28 -8.13 -2.14
N VAL A 23 -0.43 -7.14 -2.68
CA VAL A 23 -1.84 -7.22 -3.06
C VAL A 23 -1.98 -6.69 -4.49
N MET A 24 -2.76 -7.37 -5.32
CA MET A 24 -3.00 -7.01 -6.73
C MET A 24 -4.48 -6.67 -6.93
N ILE A 25 -4.76 -5.51 -7.51
CA ILE A 25 -6.13 -5.08 -7.82
C ILE A 25 -6.47 -5.50 -9.24
N GLY A 26 -7.48 -6.37 -9.38
CA GLY A 26 -7.96 -6.87 -10.68
C GLY A 26 -8.98 -5.95 -11.34
N ASN A 27 -9.58 -6.42 -12.44
CA ASN A 27 -10.55 -5.65 -13.23
C ASN A 27 -11.85 -5.32 -12.48
N ALA A 28 -12.20 -6.10 -11.45
CA ALA A 28 -13.33 -5.84 -10.56
C ALA A 28 -13.10 -4.64 -9.63
N GLY A 29 -11.89 -4.05 -9.62
CA GLY A 29 -11.56 -2.89 -8.81
C GLY A 29 -11.40 -3.23 -7.33
N LEU A 30 -11.71 -2.25 -6.47
CA LEU A 30 -11.56 -2.35 -5.02
C LEU A 30 -12.78 -3.06 -4.41
N THR A 31 -12.72 -4.38 -4.35
CA THR A 31 -13.74 -5.21 -3.70
C THR A 31 -13.51 -5.34 -2.19
N GLU A 32 -14.51 -5.81 -1.46
CA GLU A 32 -14.40 -6.10 -0.02
C GLU A 32 -13.31 -7.13 0.29
N SER A 33 -13.09 -8.11 -0.60
CA SER A 33 -12.00 -9.09 -0.47
C SER A 33 -10.64 -8.42 -0.54
N VAL A 34 -10.43 -7.53 -1.51
CA VAL A 34 -9.19 -6.76 -1.67
C VAL A 34 -8.94 -5.85 -0.46
N LEU A 35 -9.99 -5.20 0.08
CA LEU A 35 -9.88 -4.40 1.31
C LEU A 35 -9.44 -5.24 2.51
N LYS A 36 -9.95 -6.47 2.62
CA LYS A 36 -9.56 -7.42 3.67
C LYS A 36 -8.10 -7.83 3.53
N GLU A 37 -7.62 -8.09 2.31
CA GLU A 37 -6.22 -8.43 2.02
C GLU A 37 -5.26 -7.28 2.37
N ILE A 38 -5.62 -6.03 2.00
CA ILE A 38 -4.86 -4.84 2.37
C ILE A 38 -4.77 -4.70 3.89
N SER A 39 -5.89 -4.88 4.59
CA SER A 39 -5.94 -4.79 6.05
C SER A 39 -5.12 -5.88 6.75
N GLN A 40 -5.03 -7.08 6.17
CA GLN A 40 -4.17 -8.15 6.68
C GLN A 40 -2.68 -7.88 6.45
N THR A 41 -2.35 -7.27 5.31
CA THR A 41 -0.95 -6.95 4.95
C THR A 41 -0.38 -5.80 5.78
N LEU A 42 -1.22 -4.81 6.11
CA LEU A 42 -0.80 -3.60 6.83
C LEU A 42 -0.85 -3.71 8.36
N ARG A 43 -1.25 -4.87 8.90
CA ARG A 43 -1.12 -5.17 10.33
C ARG A 43 0.34 -5.29 10.75
#